data_AF-A0A965FM18-F1
#
_entry.id   AF-A0A965FM18-F1
#
_cell.length_a   1.000
_cell.length_b   1.000
_cell.length_c   1.000
_cell.angle_alpha   90.00
_cell.angle_beta   90.00
_cell.angle_gamma   90.00
#
_symmetry.space_group_name_H-M   'P 1'
#
loop_
_entity.id
_entity.type
_entity.pdbx_description
1 polymer ?
#
loop_
_entity_poly.entity_id
_entity_poly.type
_entity_poly.pdbx_seq_one_letter_code
_entity_poly.pdbx_strand_id
1 'polypeptide(L)'
;RRLLQGPLVALLASRLKPGAYLHAATDWQEYAEQILEVFSHEPTLKNTADGFAPRPDYRPQTKFETRGLRLGHGVWDIIFRRV
;
A
#
# COMPACT_ATOMS: atom_id res chain seq x y z
N ARG A 1 12.79 0.31 -11.74
CA ARG A 1 11.89 -0.86 -11.91
C ARG A 1 10.95 -0.93 -10.71
N ARG A 2 9.64 -1.07 -10.91
CA ARG A 2 8.64 -1.13 -9.83
C ARG A 2 8.37 -2.59 -9.44
N LEU A 3 8.31 -2.88 -8.13
CA LEU A 3 8.17 -4.24 -7.58
C LEU A 3 6.72 -4.72 -7.58
N LEU A 4 5.79 -3.85 -7.15
CA LEU A 4 4.38 -4.18 -6.99
C LEU A 4 3.69 -4.12 -8.36
N GLN A 5 3.54 -5.30 -8.95
CA GLN A 5 2.94 -5.55 -10.27
C GLN A 5 1.92 -6.68 -10.14
N GLY A 6 0.96 -6.75 -11.07
CA GLY A 6 -0.16 -7.69 -11.04
C GLY A 6 0.22 -9.13 -10.66
N PRO A 7 1.19 -9.78 -11.32
CA PRO A 7 1.57 -11.15 -11.00
C PRO A 7 2.08 -11.35 -9.56
N LEU A 8 2.84 -10.38 -9.03
CA LEU A 8 3.32 -10.44 -7.66
C LEU A 8 2.18 -10.21 -6.67
N VAL A 9 1.28 -9.27 -6.95
CA VAL A 9 0.14 -8.97 -6.09
C VAL A 9 -0.82 -10.16 -6.01
N ALA A 10 -1.11 -10.81 -7.14
CA ALA A 10 -1.90 -12.04 -7.18
C ALA A 10 -1.24 -13.17 -6.36
N LEU A 11 0.08 -13.34 -6.49
CA LEU A 11 0.81 -14.31 -5.68
C LEU A 11 0.72 -13.99 -4.18
N LEU A 12 0.94 -12.74 -3.78
CA LEU A 12 0.83 -12.31 -2.38
C LEU A 12 -0.57 -12.54 -1.85
N ALA A 13 -1.60 -12.10 -2.59
CA ALA A 13 -3.00 -12.30 -2.23
C ALA A 13 -3.34 -13.78 -2.03
N SER A 14 -2.83 -14.68 -2.90
CA SER A 14 -3.06 -16.13 -2.79
C SER A 14 -2.52 -16.76 -1.49
N ARG A 15 -1.58 -16.10 -0.80
CA ARG A 15 -1.00 -16.58 0.46
C ARG A 15 -1.60 -15.94 1.70
N LEU A 16 -2.52 -14.99 1.53
CA LEU A 16 -3.23 -14.34 2.63
C LEU A 16 -4.45 -15.18 3.04
N LYS A 17 -4.64 -15.33 4.35
CA LYS A 17 -5.90 -15.83 4.90
C LYS A 17 -7.02 -14.80 4.65
N PRO A 18 -8.28 -15.22 4.47
CA PRO A 18 -9.40 -14.29 4.47
C PRO A 18 -9.38 -13.38 5.71
N GLY A 19 -9.59 -12.09 5.51
CA GLY A 19 -9.50 -11.05 6.54
C GLY A 19 -8.09 -10.51 6.84
N ALA A 20 -7.02 -11.14 6.33
CA ALA A 20 -5.67 -10.58 6.42
C ALA A 20 -5.51 -9.35 5.52
N TYR A 21 -4.47 -8.55 5.75
CA TYR A 21 -4.22 -7.33 4.98
C TYR A 21 -2.91 -7.39 4.19
N LEU A 22 -2.91 -6.72 3.04
CA LEU A 22 -1.74 -6.36 2.28
C LEU A 22 -1.54 -4.85 2.44
N HIS A 23 -0.38 -4.46 2.95
CA HIS A 23 -0.04 -3.06 3.24
C HIS A 23 1.24 -2.67 2.49
N ALA A 24 1.14 -1.65 1.66
CA ALA A 24 2.27 -0.99 1.02
C ALA A 24 2.33 0.48 1.46
N ALA A 25 3.55 1.01 1.60
CA ALA A 25 3.78 2.43 1.88
C ALA A 25 4.89 2.95 0.96
N THR A 26 4.72 4.15 0.42
CA THR A 26 5.71 4.82 -0.43
C THR A 26 5.64 6.34 -0.26
N ASP A 27 6.75 7.01 -0.48
CA ASP A 27 6.92 8.47 -0.51
C ASP A 27 6.92 9.05 -1.94
N TRP A 28 6.52 8.25 -2.94
CA TRP A 28 6.41 8.66 -4.34
C TRP A 28 4.98 8.53 -4.85
N GLN A 29 4.31 9.66 -5.10
CA GLN A 29 2.90 9.72 -5.49
C GLN A 29 2.55 8.88 -6.73
N GLU A 30 3.28 9.04 -7.83
CA GLU A 30 3.00 8.28 -9.07
C GLU A 30 3.14 6.77 -8.87
N TYR A 31 3.99 6.35 -7.93
CA TYR A 31 4.09 4.95 -7.59
C TYR A 31 2.97 4.52 -6.67
N ALA A 32 2.55 5.36 -5.72
CA ALA A 32 1.40 5.13 -4.86
C ALA A 32 0.12 4.92 -5.68
N GLU A 33 -0.12 5.78 -6.67
CA GLU A 33 -1.25 5.68 -7.61
C GLU A 33 -1.21 4.37 -8.41
N GLN A 34 -0.04 3.99 -8.91
CA GLN A 34 0.12 2.71 -9.61
C GLN A 34 -0.08 1.49 -8.70
N ILE A 35 0.34 1.56 -7.43
CA ILE A 35 0.11 0.48 -6.46
C ILE A 35 -1.39 0.36 -6.18
N LEU A 36 -2.06 1.49 -5.97
CA LEU A 36 -3.50 1.56 -5.75
C LEU A 36 -4.27 0.94 -6.93
N GLU A 37 -3.89 1.28 -8.16
CA GLU A 37 -4.46 0.72 -9.38
C GLU A 37 -4.24 -0.80 -9.45
N VAL A 38 -3.01 -1.27 -9.26
CA VAL A 38 -2.69 -2.71 -9.32
C VAL A 38 -3.45 -3.50 -8.24
N PHE A 39 -3.55 -2.97 -7.02
CA PHE A 39 -4.28 -3.64 -5.93
C PHE A 39 -5.79 -3.65 -6.20
N SER A 40 -6.33 -2.59 -6.82
CA SER A 40 -7.75 -2.51 -7.17
C SER A 40 -8.16 -3.49 -8.28
N HIS A 41 -7.22 -3.89 -9.13
CA HIS A 41 -7.45 -4.90 -10.17
C HIS A 41 -7.38 -6.34 -9.64
N GLU A 42 -6.92 -6.57 -8.40
CA GLU A 42 -6.89 -7.90 -7.80
C GLU A 42 -8.26 -8.23 -7.16
N PRO A 43 -9.05 -9.15 -7.74
CA PRO A 43 -10.45 -9.37 -7.36
C PRO A 43 -10.65 -9.89 -5.94
N THR A 44 -9.59 -10.43 -5.34
CA THR A 44 -9.61 -11.01 -4.00
C THR A 44 -9.21 -10.03 -2.91
N LEU A 45 -8.87 -8.79 -3.28
CA LEU A 45 -8.48 -7.74 -2.37
C LEU A 45 -9.56 -6.64 -2.39
N LYS A 46 -9.85 -6.08 -1.22
CA LYS A 46 -10.77 -4.95 -1.05
C LYS A 46 -10.05 -3.80 -0.36
N ASN A 47 -10.13 -2.61 -0.94
CA ASN A 47 -9.55 -1.41 -0.32
C ASN A 47 -10.21 -1.14 1.04
N THR A 48 -9.41 -0.75 2.02
CA THR A 48 -9.87 -0.36 3.35
C THR A 48 -10.14 1.14 3.50
N ALA A 49 -9.79 1.93 2.50
CA ALA A 49 -9.98 3.38 2.45
C ALA A 49 -10.57 3.85 1.11
N ASP A 50 -11.01 5.10 1.06
CA ASP A 50 -11.41 5.78 -0.18
C ASP A 50 -10.16 6.34 -0.87
N GLY A 51 -9.39 5.45 -1.50
CA GLY A 51 -8.07 5.74 -2.07
C GLY A 51 -6.93 5.33 -1.13
N PHE A 52 -6.24 6.32 -0.54
CA PHE A 52 -5.12 6.09 0.36
C PHE A 52 -5.58 5.99 1.82
N ALA A 53 -5.04 5.04 2.56
CA ALA A 53 -5.35 4.88 3.97
C ALA A 53 -4.71 5.99 4.80
N PRO A 54 -5.38 6.49 5.86
CA PRO A 54 -4.71 7.32 6.85
C PRO A 54 -3.58 6.51 7.47
N ARG A 55 -2.51 7.19 7.90
CA ARG A 55 -1.38 6.53 8.56
C ARG A 55 -1.87 5.76 9.80
N PRO A 56 -1.80 4.41 9.84
CA PRO A 56 -2.09 3.66 11.06
C PRO A 56 -1.18 4.06 12.23
N ASP A 57 -1.79 4.20 13.41
CA ASP A 57 -1.11 4.51 14.67
C ASP A 57 -0.05 3.47 15.06
N TYR A 58 -0.22 2.22 14.61
CA TYR A 58 0.71 1.13 14.89
C TYR A 58 1.98 1.17 14.04
N ARG A 59 2.11 2.06 13.04
CA ARG A 59 3.32 2.13 12.20
C ARG A 59 4.39 3.03 12.83
N PRO A 60 5.48 2.48 13.38
CA PRO A 60 6.57 3.29 13.92
C PRO A 60 7.17 4.17 12.82
N GLN A 61 7.43 5.43 13.14
CA GLN A 61 8.02 6.37 12.19
C GLN A 61 9.47 5.98 11.90
N THR A 62 9.79 5.79 10.63
CA THR A 62 11.17 5.49 10.24
C THR A 62 12.02 6.77 10.12
N LYS A 63 13.35 6.62 10.17
CA LYS A 63 14.29 7.74 9.93
C LYS A 63 14.15 8.31 8.50
N PHE A 64 13.68 7.51 7.54
CA PHE A 64 13.41 7.92 6.16
C PHE A 64 12.16 8.81 6.06
N GLU A 65 11.06 8.44 6.73
CA GLU A 65 9.86 9.29 6.82
C GLU A 65 10.15 10.64 7.47
N THR A 66 11.03 10.68 8.48
CA THR A 66 11.43 11.94 9.13
C THR A 66 12.14 12.88 8.15
N ARG A 67 12.96 12.33 7.23
CA ARG A 67 13.61 13.12 6.17
C ARG A 67 12.62 13.54 5.09
N GLY A 68 11.70 12.65 4.68
CA GLY A 68 10.66 12.92 3.70
C GLY A 68 9.69 14.02 4.14
N LEU A 69 9.20 13.95 5.39
CA LEU A 69 8.34 14.97 6.00
C LEU A 69 9.05 16.33 6.09
N ARG A 70 10.36 16.34 6.39
CA ARG A 70 11.16 17.58 6.44
C ARG A 70 11.36 18.23 5.06
N LEU A 71 11.13 17.48 3.99
CA LEU A 71 11.19 17.92 2.60
C LEU A 71 9.80 18.16 1.99
N GLY A 72 8.72 17.99 2.78
CA GLY A 72 7.35 18.16 2.31
C GLY A 72 6.82 16.98 1.47
N HIS A 73 7.52 15.84 1.46
CA HIS A 73 7.06 14.64 0.77
C HIS A 73 6.00 13.95 1.63
N GLY A 74 4.81 13.77 1.04
CA GLY A 74 3.76 12.93 1.61
C GLY A 74 4.20 11.48 1.70
N VAL A 75 3.57 10.73 2.60
CA VAL A 75 3.71 9.26 2.67
C VAL A 75 2.33 8.71 2.39
N TRP A 76 2.24 7.85 1.39
CA TRP A 76 0.99 7.22 0.98
C TRP A 76 0.97 5.79 1.48
N ASP A 77 -0.05 5.48 2.25
CA ASP A 77 -0.35 4.13 2.70
C ASP A 77 -1.47 3.53 1.86
N ILE A 78 -1.26 2.31 1.38
CA ILE A 78 -2.22 1.55 0.60
C ILE A 78 -2.47 0.25 1.37
N ILE A 79 -3.68 0.09 1.90
CA ILE A 79 -4.06 -1.06 2.73
C ILE A 79 -5.30 -1.72 2.12
N PHE A 80 -5.13 -2.97 1.68
CA PHE A 80 -6.22 -3.80 1.17
C PHE A 80 -6.39 -5.03 2.06
N ARG A 81 -7.63 -5.49 2.24
CA ARG A 81 -7.94 -6.75 2.94
C ARG A 81 -8.29 -7.84 1.96
N ARG A 82 -7.80 -9.06 2.23
CA ARG A 82 -8.22 -10.27 1.54
C ARG A 82 -9.68 -10.56 1.89
N VAL A 83 -10.53 -10.66 0.88
CA VAL A 83 -11.92 -11.11 0.99
C VAL A 83 -12.06 -12.58 0.59
#